data_AF-A0AAD8PGF8-F1
#
_entry.id   AF-A0AAD8PGF8-F1
#
_cell.length_a   1.000
_cell.length_b   1.000
_cell.length_c   1.000
_cell.angle_alpha   90.00
_cell.angle_beta   90.00
_cell.angle_gamma   90.00
#
_symmetry.space_group_name_H-M   'P 1'
#
loop_
_entity.id
_entity.type
_entity.pdbx_description
1 polymer ?
#
loop_
_entity_poly.entity_id
_entity_poly.type
_entity_poly.pdbx_seq_one_letter_code
_entity_poly.pdbx_strand_id
1 'polypeptide(L)'
;MGSRLMSIGSSVLLPRRNFGSTVAVNSHKVESFCKPYASRWIKRLNRMQQKKKFALMRPEALTIPESETFSEAQIQRLGLTPQSAIWNTRRCGVLAYKLGCMSLWDDWGERHMVTVCHVDRCVVLEKRTIASHGYEAVQLGLGYRNINRQSKQNIGRFIKSGVGSKDHIAEFKCSSDCLLPVGHYMSVRHFTPGQWVFVSGWSQAKGFKGAMRRWHFGGQNASHGTECKAHSAPGSIAQGKSVHIVWRGTKMGGHDGPDPRVTNCRVFRIEAYRNLIFLKGAVPGDVGSVIKIRDALGISARKNRGLHIPYPTFVPIAGQSYPITLQEVPKERDPFLFTEDPMYDHHLSQ
;
A
#
# COMPACT_ATOMS: atom_id res chain seq x y z
N MET A 1 27.36 77.54 -25.69
CA MET A 1 28.04 76.97 -26.88
C MET A 1 29.23 76.15 -26.39
N GLY A 2 29.45 74.94 -26.93
CA GLY A 2 30.77 74.31 -26.92
C GLY A 2 31.04 73.14 -25.96
N SER A 3 30.48 71.98 -26.30
CA SER A 3 31.08 70.63 -26.35
C SER A 3 32.42 70.24 -25.68
N ARG A 4 32.37 68.99 -25.16
CA ARG A 4 33.36 67.88 -25.16
C ARG A 4 34.53 67.89 -24.15
N LEU A 5 34.68 66.76 -23.45
CA LEU A 5 35.94 66.01 -23.36
C LEU A 5 35.71 64.54 -22.92
N MET A 6 36.63 63.68 -23.38
CA MET A 6 36.58 62.22 -23.46
C MET A 6 37.20 61.50 -22.24
N SER A 7 37.00 60.18 -22.27
CA SER A 7 37.42 59.06 -21.40
C SER A 7 38.85 59.01 -20.85
N ILE A 8 38.97 58.38 -19.68
CA ILE A 8 40.02 57.47 -19.14
C ILE A 8 39.26 56.63 -18.08
N GLY A 9 39.41 55.34 -17.80
CA GLY A 9 40.41 54.30 -18.04
C GLY A 9 40.22 53.26 -16.92
N SER A 10 40.59 52.01 -17.21
CA SER A 10 40.48 50.77 -16.42
C SER A 10 40.76 50.82 -14.91
N SER A 11 39.97 50.10 -14.10
CA SER A 11 40.37 49.67 -12.75
C SER A 11 40.23 48.15 -12.56
N VAL A 12 41.28 47.59 -11.98
CA VAL A 12 41.61 46.17 -11.81
C VAL A 12 40.91 45.62 -10.56
N LEU A 13 40.25 44.45 -10.68
CA LEU A 13 39.66 43.73 -9.56
C LEU A 13 40.72 42.88 -8.83
N LEU A 14 40.90 43.14 -7.53
CA LEU A 14 41.70 42.31 -6.61
C LEU A 14 41.01 40.98 -6.29
N PRO A 15 41.73 39.84 -6.18
CA PRO A 15 41.15 38.57 -5.77
C PRO A 15 41.10 38.46 -4.23
N ARG A 16 39.93 38.17 -3.66
CA ARG A 16 39.79 37.84 -2.24
C ARG A 16 39.82 36.32 -2.02
N ARG A 17 40.94 35.90 -1.40
CA ARG A 17 41.16 34.77 -0.44
C ARG A 17 40.32 33.49 -0.61
N ASN A 18 41.02 32.45 -1.05
CA ASN A 18 40.70 31.04 -0.82
C ASN A 18 40.72 30.70 0.68
N PHE A 19 39.61 30.17 1.20
CA PHE A 19 39.63 29.25 2.34
C PHE A 19 39.05 27.92 1.85
N GLY A 20 39.93 26.96 1.56
CA GLY A 20 39.55 25.58 1.33
C GLY A 20 39.23 24.91 2.66
N SER A 21 38.03 24.37 2.78
CA SER A 21 37.77 23.20 3.63
C SER A 21 37.19 22.12 2.74
N THR A 22 37.94 21.04 2.61
CA THR A 22 37.61 19.83 1.87
C THR A 22 36.56 19.05 2.65
N VAL A 23 35.29 19.28 2.32
CA VAL A 23 34.23 18.31 2.59
C VAL A 23 33.78 17.80 1.23
N ALA A 24 34.03 16.52 0.96
CA ALA A 24 33.54 15.82 -0.22
C ALA A 24 32.01 15.76 -0.20
N VAL A 25 31.38 16.82 -0.67
CA VAL A 25 29.96 16.83 -1.01
C VAL A 25 29.84 16.11 -2.33
N ASN A 26 29.22 14.93 -2.31
CA ASN A 26 28.78 14.21 -3.51
C ASN A 26 28.20 15.20 -4.53
N SER A 27 28.89 15.34 -5.66
CA SER A 27 28.65 16.29 -6.75
C SER A 27 27.42 15.93 -7.61
N HIS A 28 26.39 15.35 -6.98
CA HIS A 28 25.12 15.02 -7.62
C HIS A 28 24.01 15.94 -7.11
N LYS A 29 24.26 17.25 -7.19
CA LYS A 29 23.21 18.26 -7.09
C LYS A 29 23.44 19.35 -8.14
N VAL A 30 22.65 19.24 -9.22
CA VAL A 30 22.14 20.35 -10.03
C VAL A 30 23.18 21.16 -10.83
N GLU A 31 23.73 20.55 -11.90
CA GLU A 31 24.26 21.32 -13.05
C GLU A 31 23.19 21.67 -14.10
N SER A 32 21.91 21.44 -13.81
CA SER A 32 20.82 21.69 -14.78
C SER A 32 20.19 23.08 -14.70
N PHE A 33 20.77 24.00 -13.95
CA PHE A 33 20.37 25.41 -13.93
C PHE A 33 21.58 26.29 -14.21
N CYS A 34 21.69 26.76 -15.46
CA CYS A 34 22.40 27.96 -15.93
C CYS A 34 23.12 27.75 -17.28
N LYS A 35 22.35 27.68 -18.37
CA LYS A 35 22.75 28.30 -19.65
C LYS A 35 21.50 28.95 -20.28
N PRO A 36 21.25 30.25 -20.05
CA PRO A 36 20.07 30.94 -20.57
C PRO A 36 20.03 30.96 -22.12
N TYR A 37 21.16 30.68 -22.78
CA TYR A 37 21.32 30.68 -24.25
C TYR A 37 21.57 29.30 -24.88
N ALA A 38 21.26 28.18 -24.20
CA ALA A 38 21.34 26.88 -24.87
C ALA A 38 20.24 26.76 -25.93
N SER A 39 20.63 26.59 -27.21
CA SER A 39 19.71 26.40 -28.33
C SER A 39 18.74 25.24 -28.04
N ARG A 40 17.52 25.31 -28.59
CA ARG A 40 16.51 24.25 -28.43
C ARG A 40 17.06 22.86 -28.81
N TRP A 41 17.98 22.81 -29.77
CA TRP A 41 18.67 21.61 -30.20
C TRP A 41 19.62 21.05 -29.14
N ILE A 42 20.44 21.89 -28.50
CA ILE A 42 21.33 21.47 -27.39
C ILE A 42 20.51 20.94 -26.21
N LYS A 43 19.39 21.58 -25.87
CA LYS A 43 18.48 21.08 -24.82
C LYS A 43 17.88 19.72 -25.18
N ARG A 44 17.52 19.51 -26.45
CA ARG A 44 17.00 18.22 -26.94
C ARG A 44 18.08 17.14 -26.95
N LEU A 45 19.28 17.47 -27.40
CA LEU A 45 20.43 16.55 -27.44
C LEU A 45 20.87 16.16 -26.03
N ASN A 46 20.93 17.11 -25.10
CA ASN A 46 21.16 16.83 -23.67
C ASN A 46 20.07 15.94 -23.09
N ARG A 47 18.79 16.14 -23.45
CA ARG A 47 17.68 15.28 -22.98
C ARG A 47 17.77 13.86 -23.57
N MET A 48 18.21 13.72 -24.82
CA MET A 48 18.46 12.44 -25.48
C MET A 48 19.66 11.70 -24.86
N GLN A 49 20.75 12.41 -24.59
CA GLN A 49 21.93 11.87 -23.90
C GLN A 49 21.65 11.56 -22.43
N GLN A 50 20.83 12.36 -21.75
CA GLN A 50 20.36 12.07 -20.38
C GLN A 50 19.57 10.76 -20.34
N LYS A 51 18.73 10.47 -21.35
CA LYS A 51 18.02 9.19 -21.45
C LYS A 51 19.00 8.00 -21.52
N LYS A 52 20.11 8.14 -22.26
CA LYS A 52 21.20 7.15 -22.30
C LYS A 52 21.96 7.06 -20.97
N LYS A 53 22.27 8.20 -20.32
CA LYS A 53 22.89 8.23 -18.98
C LYS A 53 22.01 7.58 -17.90
N PHE A 54 20.69 7.75 -17.96
CA PHE A 54 19.76 7.13 -17.01
C PHE A 54 19.68 5.60 -17.18
N ALA A 55 19.87 5.09 -18.40
CA ALA A 55 19.97 3.66 -18.66
C ALA A 55 21.29 3.07 -18.13
N LEU A 56 22.40 3.81 -18.25
CA LEU A 56 23.72 3.44 -17.72
C LEU A 56 23.83 3.55 -16.18
N MET A 57 23.07 4.47 -15.57
CA MET A 57 23.00 4.68 -14.11
C MET A 57 21.80 3.96 -13.48
N ARG A 58 21.26 2.91 -14.12
CA ARG A 58 20.31 2.04 -13.42
C ARG A 58 21.11 1.32 -12.33
N PRO A 59 20.83 1.55 -11.04
CA PRO A 59 21.50 0.77 -10.01
C PRO A 59 21.29 -0.70 -10.33
N GLU A 60 22.36 -1.49 -10.25
CA GLU A 60 22.26 -2.94 -10.41
C GLU A 60 21.13 -3.43 -9.49
N ALA A 61 20.35 -4.39 -10.00
CA ALA A 61 19.24 -4.93 -9.22
C ALA A 61 19.82 -5.44 -7.91
N LEU A 62 19.35 -4.90 -6.77
CA LEU A 62 19.81 -5.30 -5.45
C LEU A 62 19.76 -6.83 -5.36
N THR A 63 20.92 -7.46 -5.17
CA THR A 63 21.04 -8.91 -4.97
C THR A 63 20.32 -9.26 -3.68
N ILE A 64 19.17 -9.94 -3.80
CA ILE A 64 18.37 -10.36 -2.65
C ILE A 64 18.98 -11.68 -2.16
N PRO A 65 19.31 -11.81 -0.86
CA PRO A 65 19.75 -13.10 -0.34
C PRO A 65 18.62 -14.14 -0.46
N GLU A 66 18.97 -15.41 -0.59
CA GLU A 66 17.97 -16.48 -0.69
C GLU A 66 17.31 -16.76 0.67
N SER A 67 18.10 -16.70 1.73
CA SER A 67 17.67 -16.98 3.10
C SER A 67 18.23 -16.00 4.12
N GLU A 68 17.58 -15.95 5.28
CA GLU A 68 17.91 -15.11 6.42
C GLU A 68 17.89 -15.94 7.71
N THR A 69 18.88 -15.74 8.56
CA THR A 69 18.99 -16.36 9.89
C THR A 69 18.88 -15.28 10.97
N PHE A 70 18.22 -15.61 12.08
CA PHE A 70 18.06 -14.69 13.20
C PHE A 70 18.98 -15.06 14.36
N SER A 71 19.64 -14.05 14.94
CA SER A 71 20.46 -14.23 16.15
C SER A 71 19.60 -14.20 17.41
N GLU A 72 20.06 -14.85 18.47
CA GLU A 72 19.36 -14.89 19.77
C GLU A 72 19.08 -13.49 20.32
N ALA A 73 20.03 -12.56 20.15
CA ALA A 73 19.87 -11.16 20.56
C ALA A 73 18.79 -10.39 19.78
N GLN A 74 18.49 -10.79 18.54
CA GLN A 74 17.35 -10.25 17.79
C GLN A 74 16.03 -10.78 18.35
N ILE A 75 15.97 -12.07 18.66
CA ILE A 75 14.78 -12.73 19.21
C ILE A 75 14.45 -12.18 20.60
N GLN A 76 15.45 -12.03 21.47
CA GLN A 76 15.27 -11.44 22.80
C GLN A 76 14.75 -10.00 22.73
N ARG A 77 15.19 -9.21 21.74
CA ARG A 77 14.65 -7.86 21.50
C ARG A 77 13.19 -7.84 21.09
N LEU A 78 12.69 -8.89 20.44
CA LEU A 78 11.26 -8.98 20.11
C LEU A 78 10.42 -9.14 21.39
N GLY A 79 10.96 -9.80 22.42
CA GLY A 79 10.29 -9.98 23.72
C GLY A 79 8.95 -10.69 23.62
N LEU A 80 8.77 -11.51 22.59
CA LEU A 80 7.53 -12.20 22.26
C LEU A 80 7.72 -13.71 22.36
N THR A 81 6.76 -14.38 22.98
CA THR A 81 6.67 -15.83 23.00
C THR A 81 5.67 -16.30 21.95
N PRO A 82 5.96 -17.36 21.18
CA PRO A 82 4.98 -17.97 20.30
C PRO A 82 3.86 -18.59 21.14
N GLN A 83 2.61 -18.40 20.72
CA GLN A 83 1.43 -18.91 21.42
C GLN A 83 0.57 -19.72 20.46
N SER A 84 -0.13 -20.72 20.99
CA SER A 84 -1.16 -21.43 20.24
C SER A 84 -2.46 -20.63 20.21
N ALA A 85 -3.14 -20.59 19.07
CA ALA A 85 -4.45 -19.95 18.99
C ALA A 85 -5.50 -20.70 19.82
N ILE A 86 -6.30 -19.95 20.58
CA ILE A 86 -7.46 -20.44 21.32
C ILE A 86 -8.71 -20.13 20.46
N TRP A 87 -9.85 -20.73 20.81
CA TRP A 87 -11.12 -20.38 20.20
C TRP A 87 -11.38 -18.86 20.29
N ASN A 88 -11.81 -18.25 19.18
CA ASN A 88 -12.03 -16.81 19.03
C ASN A 88 -10.79 -15.89 19.16
N THR A 89 -9.56 -16.43 19.21
CA THR A 89 -8.36 -15.58 19.20
C THR A 89 -8.28 -14.75 17.92
N ARG A 90 -8.09 -13.44 18.09
CA ARG A 90 -7.90 -12.47 17.01
C ARG A 90 -6.53 -11.82 17.13
N ARG A 91 -5.68 -12.05 16.12
CA ARG A 91 -4.38 -11.36 16.03
C ARG A 91 -4.50 -10.01 15.33
N CYS A 92 -3.45 -9.21 15.48
CA CYS A 92 -3.34 -7.89 14.85
C CYS A 92 -3.28 -7.99 13.32
N GLY A 93 -3.70 -6.95 12.62
CA GLY A 93 -3.44 -6.82 11.19
C GLY A 93 -2.13 -6.07 10.90
N VAL A 94 -1.92 -5.69 9.65
CA VAL A 94 -0.77 -4.91 9.19
C VAL A 94 -1.26 -3.78 8.28
N LEU A 95 -0.55 -2.65 8.30
CA LEU A 95 -0.74 -1.56 7.34
C LEU A 95 0.26 -1.68 6.21
N ALA A 96 -0.18 -1.39 4.99
CA ALA A 96 0.68 -1.40 3.82
C ALA A 96 0.30 -0.28 2.85
N TYR A 97 1.26 0.12 2.01
CA TYR A 97 1.02 0.93 0.83
C TYR A 97 0.79 0.03 -0.37
N LYS A 98 -0.26 0.29 -1.15
CA LYS A 98 -0.47 -0.39 -2.43
C LYS A 98 0.54 0.13 -3.46
N LEU A 99 1.43 -0.71 -3.99
CA LEU A 99 2.42 -0.30 -4.99
C LEU A 99 1.89 -0.40 -6.42
N GLY A 100 1.06 -1.41 -6.69
CA GLY A 100 0.55 -1.65 -8.04
C GLY A 100 0.11 -3.09 -8.24
N CYS A 101 -0.20 -3.44 -9.48
CA CYS A 101 -0.60 -4.78 -9.88
C CYS A 101 0.39 -5.35 -10.89
N MET A 102 0.63 -6.65 -10.83
CA MET A 102 1.41 -7.40 -11.82
C MET A 102 0.80 -8.77 -12.05
N SER A 103 1.29 -9.50 -13.05
CA SER A 103 0.93 -10.90 -13.25
C SER A 103 2.11 -11.77 -12.85
N LEU A 104 1.84 -12.81 -12.07
CA LEU A 104 2.78 -13.89 -11.78
C LEU A 104 2.24 -15.17 -12.40
N TRP A 105 3.14 -16.07 -12.75
CA TRP A 105 2.81 -17.39 -13.28
C TRP A 105 3.10 -18.43 -12.20
N ASP A 106 2.20 -19.39 -12.08
CA ASP A 106 2.41 -20.56 -11.24
C ASP A 106 3.23 -21.63 -11.98
N ASP A 107 3.65 -22.68 -11.26
CA ASP A 107 4.45 -23.77 -11.83
C ASP A 107 3.71 -24.54 -12.93
N TRP A 108 2.38 -24.61 -12.84
CA TRP A 108 1.50 -25.16 -13.88
C TRP A 108 1.35 -24.27 -15.13
N GLY A 109 1.88 -23.04 -15.09
CA GLY A 109 1.63 -22.05 -16.14
C GLY A 109 0.28 -21.34 -16.02
N GLU A 110 -0.40 -21.40 -14.88
CA GLU A 110 -1.60 -20.57 -14.62
C GLU A 110 -1.17 -19.11 -14.38
N ARG A 111 -1.79 -18.17 -15.11
CA ARG A 111 -1.55 -16.73 -14.91
C ARG A 111 -2.39 -16.21 -13.75
N HIS A 112 -1.74 -15.68 -12.73
CA HIS A 112 -2.39 -15.02 -11.60
C HIS A 112 -2.15 -13.51 -11.60
N MET A 113 -3.24 -12.73 -11.54
CA MET A 113 -3.16 -11.29 -11.28
C MET A 113 -2.94 -11.07 -9.78
N VAL A 114 -1.87 -10.37 -9.42
CA VAL A 114 -1.51 -10.07 -8.04
C VAL A 114 -1.34 -8.57 -7.83
N THR A 115 -1.80 -8.06 -6.69
CA THR A 115 -1.50 -6.72 -6.21
C THR A 115 -0.31 -6.78 -5.26
N VAL A 116 0.71 -5.97 -5.53
CA VAL A 116 1.90 -5.82 -4.67
C VAL A 116 1.66 -4.72 -3.66
N CYS A 117 1.84 -5.04 -2.39
CA CYS A 117 1.70 -4.10 -1.29
C CYS A 117 2.97 -4.10 -0.44
N HIS A 118 3.38 -2.93 0.03
CA HIS A 118 4.62 -2.73 0.77
C HIS A 118 4.34 -2.31 2.21
N VAL A 119 4.91 -3.04 3.16
CA VAL A 119 4.84 -2.74 4.59
C VAL A 119 6.04 -1.86 4.95
N ASP A 120 5.90 -0.54 4.79
CA ASP A 120 6.97 0.42 5.11
C ASP A 120 6.97 0.75 6.61
N ARG A 121 7.99 0.28 7.35
CA ARG A 121 8.25 0.64 8.76
C ARG A 121 6.99 0.61 9.63
N CYS A 122 6.17 -0.42 9.46
CA CYS A 122 4.96 -0.60 10.24
C CYS A 122 5.33 -0.97 11.69
N VAL A 123 4.83 -0.23 12.67
CA VAL A 123 5.25 -0.39 14.07
C VAL A 123 4.09 -0.13 15.03
N VAL A 124 4.10 -0.82 16.16
CA VAL A 124 3.13 -0.66 17.23
C VAL A 124 3.37 0.64 18.00
N LEU A 125 2.36 1.50 18.05
CA LEU A 125 2.41 2.79 18.77
C LEU A 125 1.83 2.69 20.18
N GLU A 126 0.69 2.01 20.32
CA GLU A 126 -0.04 1.94 21.59
C GLU A 126 -0.88 0.67 21.63
N LYS A 127 -0.97 0.05 22.82
CA LYS A 127 -1.93 -1.02 23.10
C LYS A 127 -3.14 -0.42 23.81
N ARG A 128 -4.34 -0.73 23.32
CA ARG A 128 -5.63 -0.41 23.94
C ARG A 128 -6.05 -1.63 24.75
N THR A 129 -6.30 -1.42 26.04
CA THR A 129 -6.80 -2.42 26.98
C THR A 129 -8.20 -2.06 27.45
N ILE A 130 -8.98 -3.07 27.89
CA ILE A 130 -10.36 -2.89 28.38
C ILE A 130 -10.39 -1.90 29.55
N ALA A 131 -9.48 -2.02 30.52
CA ALA A 131 -9.45 -1.18 31.70
C ALA A 131 -9.28 0.32 31.40
N SER A 132 -8.52 0.67 30.36
CA SER A 132 -8.23 2.07 30.03
C SER A 132 -9.14 2.64 28.93
N HIS A 133 -9.64 1.80 28.00
CA HIS A 133 -10.33 2.27 26.79
C HIS A 133 -11.69 1.62 26.54
N GLY A 134 -12.06 0.60 27.31
CA GLY A 134 -13.29 -0.18 27.12
C GLY A 134 -13.25 -1.20 25.97
N TYR A 135 -12.10 -1.37 25.30
CA TYR A 135 -11.90 -2.39 24.27
C TYR A 135 -10.42 -2.74 24.08
N GLU A 136 -10.17 -3.87 23.41
CA GLU A 136 -8.83 -4.36 23.11
C GLU A 136 -8.46 -4.11 21.64
N ALA A 137 -7.34 -3.44 21.44
CA ALA A 137 -6.81 -3.17 20.12
C ALA A 137 -5.32 -2.84 20.15
N VAL A 138 -4.67 -2.99 19.01
CA VAL A 138 -3.30 -2.52 18.78
C VAL A 138 -3.35 -1.39 17.78
N GLN A 139 -2.75 -0.25 18.13
CA GLN A 139 -2.59 0.88 17.23
C GLN A 139 -1.25 0.77 16.50
N LEU A 140 -1.31 0.73 15.17
CA LEU A 140 -0.16 0.66 14.29
C LEU A 140 0.07 2.00 13.57
N GLY A 141 1.34 2.33 13.36
CA GLY A 141 1.78 3.43 12.50
C GLY A 141 2.52 2.90 11.27
N LEU A 142 2.28 3.51 10.11
CA LEU A 142 2.90 3.17 8.82
C LEU A 142 3.75 4.33 8.30
N GLY A 143 4.86 3.99 7.65
CA GLY A 143 5.68 4.90 6.85
C GLY A 143 6.44 5.92 7.67
N TYR A 144 6.82 7.02 7.02
CA TYR A 144 7.44 8.17 7.67
C TYR A 144 6.89 9.45 7.09
N ARG A 145 6.61 10.39 7.98
CA ARG A 145 6.23 11.75 7.62
C ARG A 145 7.10 12.73 8.38
N ASN A 146 7.62 13.73 7.68
CA ASN A 146 8.44 14.78 8.27
C ASN A 146 7.71 15.43 9.46
N ILE A 147 8.42 15.58 10.57
CA ILE A 147 7.93 16.13 11.84
C ILE A 147 7.25 17.49 11.65
N ASN A 148 7.80 18.34 10.78
CA ASN A 148 7.25 19.68 10.50
C ASN A 148 5.87 19.65 9.82
N ARG A 149 5.51 18.52 9.20
CA ARG A 149 4.21 18.31 8.53
C ARG A 149 3.25 17.49 9.38
N GLN A 150 3.60 17.22 10.63
CA GLN A 150 2.82 16.41 11.56
C GLN A 150 2.08 17.29 12.57
N SER A 151 0.91 16.85 13.03
CA SER A 151 0.19 17.55 14.11
C SER A 151 0.90 17.36 15.45
N LYS A 152 0.83 18.38 16.33
CA LYS A 152 1.46 18.35 17.66
C LYS A 152 0.97 17.15 18.50
N GLN A 153 -0.30 16.79 18.37
CA GLN A 153 -0.92 15.66 19.07
C GLN A 153 -0.30 14.33 18.63
N ASN A 154 -0.10 14.14 17.33
CA ASN A 154 0.55 12.93 16.81
C ASN A 154 2.02 12.87 17.23
N ILE A 155 2.72 14.01 17.25
CA ILE A 155 4.10 14.08 17.74
C ILE A 155 4.19 13.63 19.21
N GLY A 156 3.33 14.16 20.09
CA GLY A 156 3.29 13.75 21.49
C GLY A 156 3.02 12.24 21.65
N ARG A 157 2.15 11.68 20.81
CA ARG A 157 1.90 10.22 20.77
C ARG A 157 3.14 9.43 20.37
N PHE A 158 3.86 9.87 19.33
CA PHE A 158 5.07 9.19 18.86
C PHE A 158 6.20 9.25 19.89
N ILE A 159 6.36 10.40 20.57
CA ILE A 159 7.32 10.56 21.68
C ILE A 159 6.98 9.60 22.82
N LYS A 160 5.71 9.50 23.24
CA LYS A 160 5.26 8.55 24.27
C LYS A 160 5.60 7.10 23.92
N SER A 161 5.50 6.75 22.63
CA SER A 161 5.84 5.40 22.15
C SER A 161 7.34 5.15 21.92
N GLY A 162 8.18 6.20 21.93
CA GLY A 162 9.60 6.10 21.60
C GLY A 162 9.88 5.82 20.11
N VAL A 163 8.95 6.16 19.22
CA VAL A 163 9.02 5.83 17.78
C VAL A 163 9.12 7.11 16.95
N GLY A 164 9.80 7.06 15.81
CA GLY A 164 9.82 8.16 14.84
C GLY A 164 8.45 8.49 14.23
N SER A 165 8.29 9.71 13.69
CA SER A 165 7.04 10.18 13.11
C SER A 165 6.53 9.29 11.97
N LYS A 166 5.25 8.89 12.05
CA LYS A 166 4.56 8.03 11.09
C LYS A 166 3.59 8.82 10.21
N ASP A 167 3.35 8.33 9.01
CA ASP A 167 2.48 8.99 8.03
C ASP A 167 1.01 8.67 8.27
N HIS A 168 0.71 7.39 8.49
CA HIS A 168 -0.65 6.92 8.76
C HIS A 168 -0.71 6.14 10.07
N ILE A 169 -1.86 6.22 10.74
CA ILE A 169 -2.14 5.52 11.99
C ILE A 169 -3.46 4.79 11.83
N ALA A 170 -3.54 3.54 12.26
CA ALA A 170 -4.79 2.79 12.31
C ALA A 170 -4.77 1.77 13.45
N GLU A 171 -5.97 1.41 13.90
CA GLU A 171 -6.17 0.45 14.98
C GLU A 171 -6.72 -0.87 14.45
N PHE A 172 -6.30 -1.96 15.07
CA PHE A 172 -6.78 -3.32 14.82
C PHE A 172 -7.29 -3.90 16.13
N LYS A 173 -8.55 -4.34 16.15
CA LYS A 173 -9.10 -5.07 17.29
C LYS A 173 -8.40 -6.42 17.41
N CYS A 174 -7.88 -6.71 18.59
CA CYS A 174 -7.12 -7.92 18.90
C CYS A 174 -7.67 -8.55 20.18
N SER A 175 -7.41 -9.85 20.36
CA SER A 175 -7.62 -10.52 21.64
C SER A 175 -6.53 -10.13 22.64
N SER A 176 -6.82 -10.24 23.93
CA SER A 176 -5.88 -10.08 25.06
C SER A 176 -4.58 -10.82 24.85
N ASP A 177 -4.66 -12.05 24.35
CA ASP A 177 -3.52 -12.97 24.18
C ASP A 177 -2.60 -12.52 23.04
N CYS A 178 -3.14 -11.75 22.09
CA CYS A 178 -2.42 -11.27 20.91
C CYS A 178 -2.03 -9.80 20.96
N LEU A 179 -1.94 -9.22 22.16
CA LEU A 179 -1.46 -7.85 22.33
C LEU A 179 0.06 -7.77 22.12
N LEU A 180 0.48 -6.92 21.18
CA LEU A 180 1.88 -6.72 20.86
C LEU A 180 2.51 -5.60 21.71
N PRO A 181 3.81 -5.70 22.05
CA PRO A 181 4.51 -4.66 22.78
C PRO A 181 4.66 -3.38 21.94
N VAL A 182 4.66 -2.23 22.61
CA VAL A 182 4.87 -0.93 21.97
C VAL A 182 6.30 -0.86 21.42
N GLY A 183 6.46 -0.33 20.21
CA GLY A 183 7.75 -0.27 19.51
C GLY A 183 8.08 -1.50 18.66
N HIS A 184 7.27 -2.56 18.70
CA HIS A 184 7.46 -3.73 17.86
C HIS A 184 7.22 -3.43 16.38
N TYR A 185 8.17 -3.81 15.52
CA TYR A 185 8.07 -3.66 14.06
C TYR A 185 7.37 -4.86 13.42
N MET A 186 6.33 -4.60 12.65
CA MET A 186 5.59 -5.62 11.91
C MET A 186 6.29 -5.95 10.60
N SER A 187 6.57 -7.23 10.38
CA SER A 187 7.06 -7.77 9.10
C SER A 187 5.94 -8.45 8.32
N VAL A 188 6.14 -8.63 7.01
CA VAL A 188 5.21 -9.38 6.15
C VAL A 188 5.13 -10.86 6.54
N ARG A 189 6.18 -11.42 7.16
CA ARG A 189 6.17 -12.80 7.71
C ARG A 189 5.06 -13.05 8.74
N HIS A 190 4.38 -11.99 9.21
CA HIS A 190 3.14 -12.11 9.96
C HIS A 190 2.07 -12.95 9.22
N PHE A 191 2.01 -12.88 7.89
CA PHE A 191 1.13 -13.71 7.08
C PHE A 191 1.86 -14.94 6.53
N THR A 192 1.10 -15.97 6.19
CA THR A 192 1.61 -17.19 5.55
C THR A 192 1.06 -17.26 4.12
N PRO A 193 1.85 -17.64 3.09
CA PRO A 193 1.31 -17.86 1.74
C PRO A 193 0.20 -18.92 1.74
N GLY A 194 -0.79 -18.76 0.86
CA GLY A 194 -2.03 -19.55 0.86
C GLY A 194 -3.12 -19.03 1.81
N GLN A 195 -2.76 -18.15 2.77
CA GLN A 195 -3.71 -17.62 3.73
C GLN A 195 -4.73 -16.65 3.07
N TRP A 196 -6.00 -16.78 3.43
CA TRP A 196 -7.04 -15.81 3.12
C TRP A 196 -7.04 -14.65 4.11
N VAL A 197 -7.03 -13.44 3.56
CA VAL A 197 -6.97 -12.17 4.28
C VAL A 197 -8.04 -11.20 3.79
N PHE A 198 -8.51 -10.34 4.68
CA PHE A 198 -9.35 -9.21 4.32
C PHE A 198 -8.50 -7.95 4.20
N VAL A 199 -8.62 -7.32 3.05
CA VAL A 199 -7.92 -6.07 2.73
C VAL A 199 -8.95 -4.97 2.70
N SER A 200 -8.82 -4.00 3.60
CA SER A 200 -9.67 -2.82 3.62
C SER A 200 -8.93 -1.58 3.19
N GLY A 201 -9.61 -0.71 2.46
CA GLY A 201 -9.05 0.53 1.95
C GLY A 201 -10.15 1.44 1.43
N TRP A 202 -9.77 2.65 1.10
CA TRP A 202 -10.67 3.59 0.42
C TRP A 202 -10.65 3.29 -1.06
N SER A 203 -11.82 3.22 -1.69
CA SER A 203 -11.90 3.09 -3.15
C SER A 203 -11.37 4.36 -3.83
N GLN A 204 -11.03 4.25 -5.11
CA GLN A 204 -10.68 5.41 -5.93
C GLN A 204 -11.83 6.43 -5.94
N ALA A 205 -11.50 7.70 -5.76
CA ALA A 205 -12.46 8.80 -5.86
C ALA A 205 -12.76 9.09 -7.33
N LYS A 206 -14.04 9.04 -7.73
CA LYS A 206 -14.46 9.30 -9.12
C LYS A 206 -15.13 10.67 -9.27
N GLY A 207 -15.40 11.38 -8.17
CA GLY A 207 -16.07 12.68 -8.17
C GLY A 207 -17.59 12.55 -8.34
N PHE A 208 -18.26 13.63 -8.76
CA PHE A 208 -19.71 13.60 -9.01
C PHE A 208 -20.04 12.78 -10.25
N LYS A 209 -20.93 11.79 -10.12
CA LYS A 209 -21.44 10.94 -11.20
C LYS A 209 -22.97 10.98 -11.26
N GLY A 210 -23.49 10.97 -12.50
CA GLY A 210 -24.91 10.79 -12.75
C GLY A 210 -25.42 9.41 -12.34
N ALA A 211 -26.74 9.24 -12.27
CA ALA A 211 -27.38 8.03 -11.76
C ALA A 211 -26.99 6.75 -12.53
N MET A 212 -26.86 6.83 -13.86
CA MET A 212 -26.43 5.70 -14.69
C MET A 212 -25.08 5.13 -14.25
N ARG A 213 -24.05 5.97 -14.10
CA ARG A 213 -22.72 5.49 -13.71
C ARG A 213 -22.62 5.11 -12.24
N ARG A 214 -23.31 5.84 -11.35
CA ARG A 214 -23.24 5.63 -9.90
C ARG A 214 -23.99 4.38 -9.45
N TRP A 215 -25.14 4.10 -10.06
CA TRP A 215 -26.06 3.04 -9.64
C TRP A 215 -26.32 1.99 -10.73
N HIS A 216 -25.64 2.08 -11.87
CA HIS A 216 -25.84 1.18 -13.02
C HIS A 216 -27.28 1.21 -13.55
N PHE A 217 -27.95 2.36 -13.51
CA PHE A 217 -29.27 2.54 -14.13
C PHE A 217 -29.18 2.42 -15.66
N GLY A 218 -30.21 1.84 -16.27
CA GLY A 218 -30.41 1.90 -17.71
C GLY A 218 -30.64 3.34 -18.18
N GLY A 219 -30.34 3.60 -19.46
CA GLY A 219 -30.70 4.85 -20.12
C GLY A 219 -32.08 4.78 -20.75
N GLN A 220 -32.58 5.92 -21.23
CA GLN A 220 -33.75 5.96 -22.11
C GLN A 220 -33.34 5.62 -23.56
N ASN A 221 -34.32 5.39 -24.43
CA ASN A 221 -34.06 5.11 -25.84
C ASN A 221 -33.21 6.22 -26.48
N ALA A 222 -32.26 5.85 -27.32
CA ALA A 222 -31.38 6.83 -27.99
C ALA A 222 -32.00 7.38 -29.29
N SER A 223 -32.69 6.54 -30.07
CA SER A 223 -33.08 6.88 -31.46
C SER A 223 -34.58 7.06 -31.68
N HIS A 224 -35.44 6.62 -30.76
CA HIS A 224 -36.90 6.65 -30.93
C HIS A 224 -37.53 7.91 -30.32
N GLY A 225 -37.09 9.09 -30.77
CA GLY A 225 -37.73 10.38 -30.43
C GLY A 225 -37.55 10.87 -28.99
N THR A 226 -36.70 10.22 -28.19
CA THR A 226 -36.36 10.71 -26.85
C THR A 226 -35.48 11.96 -26.98
N GLU A 227 -35.83 13.01 -26.25
CA GLU A 227 -35.04 14.24 -26.25
C GLU A 227 -33.61 13.99 -25.75
N CYS A 228 -32.63 14.68 -26.34
CA CYS A 228 -31.21 14.48 -26.04
C CYS A 228 -30.86 14.66 -24.56
N LYS A 229 -31.60 15.52 -23.85
CA LYS A 229 -31.44 15.80 -22.42
C LYS A 229 -31.90 14.64 -21.52
N ALA A 230 -32.71 13.72 -22.03
CA ALA A 230 -33.36 12.67 -21.25
C ALA A 230 -32.68 11.29 -21.37
N HIS A 231 -31.76 11.08 -22.33
CA HIS A 231 -31.10 9.78 -22.52
C HIS A 231 -30.44 9.24 -21.24
N SER A 232 -29.86 10.14 -20.43
CA SER A 232 -29.17 9.79 -19.18
C SER A 232 -29.94 10.17 -17.92
N ALA A 233 -31.21 10.55 -18.03
CA ALA A 233 -32.02 10.95 -16.89
C ALA A 233 -32.34 9.73 -15.99
N PRO A 234 -32.42 9.91 -14.66
CA PRO A 234 -32.71 8.81 -13.72
C PRO A 234 -34.14 8.26 -13.81
N GLY A 235 -35.03 8.88 -14.60
CA GLY A 235 -36.44 8.51 -14.68
C GLY A 235 -37.26 9.04 -13.49
N SER A 236 -38.39 8.40 -13.21
CA SER A 236 -39.26 8.76 -12.08
C SER A 236 -38.62 8.40 -10.74
N ILE A 237 -38.73 9.30 -9.76
CA ILE A 237 -38.09 9.18 -8.43
C ILE A 237 -39.06 8.99 -7.27
N ALA A 238 -40.37 9.21 -7.49
CA ALA A 238 -41.41 9.11 -6.46
C ALA A 238 -42.78 8.81 -7.08
N GLN A 239 -43.75 8.47 -6.22
CA GLN A 239 -45.14 8.20 -6.59
C GLN A 239 -46.01 9.45 -6.41
N GLY A 240 -47.13 9.53 -7.13
CA GLY A 240 -47.99 10.73 -7.15
C GLY A 240 -48.95 10.86 -5.96
N LYS A 241 -49.99 10.02 -5.90
CA LYS A 241 -51.17 10.26 -5.03
C LYS A 241 -51.00 9.92 -3.53
N SER A 242 -50.13 8.98 -3.19
CA SER A 242 -50.04 8.43 -1.83
C SER A 242 -48.79 8.86 -1.06
N VAL A 243 -47.73 9.22 -1.77
CA VAL A 243 -46.42 9.53 -1.18
C VAL A 243 -45.87 10.80 -1.84
N HIS A 244 -46.23 11.95 -1.28
CA HIS A 244 -45.80 13.27 -1.78
C HIS A 244 -44.36 13.64 -1.37
N ILE A 245 -43.52 12.64 -1.11
CA ILE A 245 -42.13 12.82 -0.70
C ILE A 245 -41.24 11.84 -1.46
N VAL A 246 -39.99 12.23 -1.68
CA VAL A 246 -38.96 11.29 -2.11
C VAL A 246 -38.45 10.56 -0.88
N TRP A 247 -38.46 9.22 -0.89
CA TRP A 247 -37.97 8.43 0.23
C TRP A 247 -36.49 8.69 0.51
N ARG A 248 -36.11 8.64 1.79
CA ARG A 248 -34.70 8.73 2.20
C ARG A 248 -33.93 7.55 1.61
N GLY A 249 -32.74 7.80 1.08
CA GLY A 249 -31.93 6.77 0.42
C GLY A 249 -32.31 6.48 -1.04
N THR A 250 -33.22 7.26 -1.63
CA THR A 250 -33.51 7.17 -3.08
C THR A 250 -32.24 7.38 -3.90
N LYS A 251 -31.98 6.46 -4.82
CA LYS A 251 -30.77 6.45 -5.65
C LYS A 251 -30.79 7.61 -6.64
N MET A 252 -29.85 8.55 -6.47
CA MET A 252 -29.70 9.73 -7.32
C MET A 252 -28.23 9.96 -7.70
N GLY A 253 -27.98 10.88 -8.64
CA GLY A 253 -26.63 11.38 -8.94
C GLY A 253 -25.96 11.95 -7.69
N GLY A 254 -24.63 11.90 -7.65
CA GLY A 254 -23.86 12.34 -6.49
C GLY A 254 -22.41 11.93 -6.54
N HIS A 255 -21.69 12.19 -5.45
CA HIS A 255 -20.30 11.79 -5.31
C HIS A 255 -20.17 10.25 -5.29
N ASP A 256 -19.27 9.71 -6.13
CA ASP A 256 -18.97 8.28 -6.29
C ASP A 256 -17.54 8.00 -5.82
N GLY A 257 -17.40 7.30 -4.69
CA GLY A 257 -16.15 7.13 -3.97
C GLY A 257 -15.60 8.46 -3.41
N PRO A 258 -14.54 8.46 -2.59
CA PRO A 258 -13.90 7.30 -2.01
C PRO A 258 -14.77 6.68 -0.91
N ASP A 259 -15.12 5.41 -1.08
CA ASP A 259 -15.91 4.66 -0.11
C ASP A 259 -15.03 3.57 0.54
N PRO A 260 -15.23 3.27 1.82
CA PRO A 260 -14.51 2.17 2.46
C PRO A 260 -14.96 0.85 1.84
N ARG A 261 -14.00 0.11 1.27
CA ARG A 261 -14.22 -1.21 0.68
C ARG A 261 -13.38 -2.25 1.39
N VAL A 262 -13.90 -3.46 1.44
CA VAL A 262 -13.19 -4.64 1.95
C VAL A 262 -13.23 -5.70 0.87
N THR A 263 -12.06 -6.22 0.49
CA THR A 263 -11.91 -7.32 -0.45
C THR A 263 -11.32 -8.53 0.25
N ASN A 264 -11.81 -9.72 -0.10
CA ASN A 264 -11.24 -10.98 0.34
C ASN A 264 -10.16 -11.38 -0.68
N CYS A 265 -8.93 -11.54 -0.22
CA CYS A 265 -7.77 -11.85 -1.05
C CYS A 265 -7.02 -13.04 -0.46
N ARG A 266 -6.35 -13.82 -1.32
CA ARG A 266 -5.43 -14.89 -0.90
C ARG A 266 -4.00 -14.37 -1.01
N VAL A 267 -3.15 -14.67 -0.03
CA VAL A 267 -1.74 -14.31 -0.04
C VAL A 267 -1.00 -15.27 -0.97
N PHE A 268 -0.52 -14.77 -2.10
CA PHE A 268 0.14 -15.61 -3.11
C PHE A 268 1.63 -15.77 -2.86
N ARG A 269 2.31 -14.68 -2.50
CA ARG A 269 3.76 -14.66 -2.26
C ARG A 269 4.09 -13.60 -1.22
N ILE A 270 5.15 -13.82 -0.47
CA ILE A 270 5.73 -12.90 0.50
C ILE A 270 7.22 -12.76 0.19
N GLU A 271 7.72 -11.52 0.30
CA GLU A 271 9.15 -11.22 0.20
C GLU A 271 9.57 -10.40 1.43
N ALA A 272 10.35 -11.02 2.32
CA ALA A 272 10.69 -10.43 3.61
C ALA A 272 11.74 -9.31 3.51
N TYR A 273 12.73 -9.44 2.62
CA TYR A 273 13.84 -8.49 2.50
C TYR A 273 13.38 -7.07 2.17
N ARG A 274 12.43 -6.95 1.22
CA ARG A 274 11.79 -5.68 0.85
C ARG A 274 10.47 -5.43 1.60
N ASN A 275 10.05 -6.32 2.49
CA ASN A 275 8.74 -6.31 3.13
C ASN A 275 7.59 -6.08 2.13
N LEU A 276 7.50 -6.96 1.11
CA LEU A 276 6.43 -6.97 0.12
C LEU A 276 5.49 -8.16 0.33
N ILE A 277 4.19 -7.91 0.17
CA ILE A 277 3.14 -8.93 0.13
C ILE A 277 2.46 -8.90 -1.23
N PHE A 278 2.26 -10.07 -1.82
CA PHE A 278 1.60 -10.26 -3.09
C PHE A 278 0.23 -10.88 -2.82
N LEU A 279 -0.83 -10.11 -3.08
CA LEU A 279 -2.20 -10.52 -2.85
C LEU A 279 -2.86 -10.87 -4.17
N LYS A 280 -3.48 -12.05 -4.27
CA LYS A 280 -4.22 -12.47 -5.47
C LYS A 280 -5.46 -11.60 -5.66
N GLY A 281 -5.62 -11.06 -6.87
CA GLY A 281 -6.73 -10.20 -7.26
C GLY A 281 -6.50 -8.71 -7.07
N ALA A 282 -7.58 -7.94 -7.15
CA ALA A 282 -7.56 -6.49 -7.06
C ALA A 282 -7.87 -6.02 -5.63
N VAL A 283 -7.11 -5.03 -5.18
CA VAL A 283 -7.25 -4.37 -3.87
C VAL A 283 -7.83 -2.96 -4.06
N PRO A 284 -8.70 -2.46 -3.16
CA PRO A 284 -9.25 -1.11 -3.26
C PRO A 284 -8.17 -0.02 -3.19
N GLY A 285 -8.46 1.12 -3.82
CA GLY A 285 -7.64 2.33 -3.77
C GLY A 285 -6.66 2.49 -4.92
N ASP A 286 -6.12 3.69 -5.02
CA ASP A 286 -5.10 4.05 -6.02
C ASP A 286 -3.72 3.53 -5.62
N VAL A 287 -2.76 3.58 -6.55
CA VAL A 287 -1.35 3.33 -6.25
C VAL A 287 -0.86 4.38 -5.24
N GLY A 288 -0.18 3.93 -4.19
CA GLY A 288 0.26 4.73 -3.05
C GLY A 288 -0.76 4.85 -1.93
N SER A 289 -2.00 4.36 -2.10
CA SER A 289 -2.99 4.38 -1.02
C SER A 289 -2.64 3.41 0.11
N VAL A 290 -3.06 3.77 1.31
CA VAL A 290 -2.91 2.90 2.48
C VAL A 290 -4.05 1.89 2.53
N ILE A 291 -3.66 0.64 2.75
CA ILE A 291 -4.56 -0.48 2.95
C ILE A 291 -4.30 -1.10 4.32
N LYS A 292 -5.35 -1.68 4.89
CA LYS A 292 -5.29 -2.46 6.12
C LYS A 292 -5.50 -3.92 5.76
N ILE A 293 -4.51 -4.74 6.03
CA ILE A 293 -4.57 -6.19 5.80
C ILE A 293 -4.79 -6.85 7.16
N ARG A 294 -5.78 -7.71 7.26
CA ARG A 294 -6.04 -8.50 8.47
C ARG A 294 -6.48 -9.89 8.08
N ASP A 295 -6.48 -10.82 9.02
CA ASP A 295 -7.00 -12.15 8.76
C ASP A 295 -8.48 -12.11 8.33
N ALA A 296 -8.83 -13.07 7.48
CA ALA A 296 -10.20 -13.32 7.11
C ALA A 296 -11.04 -13.71 8.33
N LEU A 297 -12.34 -13.40 8.28
CA LEU A 297 -13.32 -13.77 9.31
C LEU A 297 -14.46 -14.59 8.67
N GLY A 298 -15.20 -15.33 9.50
CA GLY A 298 -16.38 -16.08 9.06
C GLY A 298 -16.05 -17.25 8.14
N ILE A 299 -16.79 -17.39 7.03
CA ILE A 299 -16.64 -18.50 6.09
C ILE A 299 -15.24 -18.52 5.47
N SER A 300 -14.69 -17.35 5.13
CA SER A 300 -13.34 -17.25 4.54
C SER A 300 -12.25 -17.68 5.51
N ALA A 301 -12.44 -17.53 6.83
CA ALA A 301 -11.47 -18.00 7.82
C ALA A 301 -11.38 -19.54 7.85
N ARG A 302 -12.47 -20.25 7.54
CA ARG A 302 -12.48 -21.72 7.48
C ARG A 302 -11.57 -22.26 6.37
N LYS A 303 -11.34 -21.48 5.32
CA LYS A 303 -10.40 -21.82 4.24
C LYS A 303 -8.93 -21.78 4.66
N ASN A 304 -8.64 -21.24 5.84
CA ASN A 304 -7.29 -21.21 6.41
C ASN A 304 -6.99 -22.42 7.30
N ARG A 305 -7.91 -23.38 7.40
CA ARG A 305 -7.69 -24.61 8.18
C ARG A 305 -6.53 -25.41 7.57
N GLY A 306 -5.66 -25.95 8.41
CA GLY A 306 -4.48 -26.71 7.99
C GLY A 306 -3.25 -25.85 7.65
N LEU A 307 -3.38 -24.52 7.54
CA LEU A 307 -2.23 -23.63 7.36
C LEU A 307 -1.62 -23.26 8.72
N HIS A 308 -0.28 -23.30 8.80
CA HIS A 308 0.44 -22.80 9.96
C HIS A 308 0.46 -21.26 9.95
N ILE A 309 -0.34 -20.67 10.81
CA ILE A 309 -0.46 -19.22 11.00
C ILE A 309 0.20 -18.85 12.33
N PRO A 310 1.18 -17.93 12.35
CA PRO A 310 1.88 -17.58 13.58
C PRO A 310 1.03 -16.65 14.48
N TYR A 311 1.01 -16.95 15.78
CA TYR A 311 0.37 -16.16 16.83
C TYR A 311 1.38 -15.84 17.94
N PRO A 312 1.39 -14.61 18.52
CA PRO A 312 0.58 -13.44 18.14
C PRO A 312 1.06 -12.78 16.82
N THR A 313 2.31 -13.01 16.44
CA THR A 313 2.94 -12.64 15.18
C THR A 313 4.09 -13.63 14.91
N PHE A 314 4.81 -13.47 13.80
CA PHE A 314 5.96 -14.32 13.49
C PHE A 314 7.11 -14.11 14.49
N VAL A 315 7.48 -15.17 15.19
CA VAL A 315 8.65 -15.23 16.09
C VAL A 315 9.63 -16.25 15.48
N PRO A 316 10.83 -15.83 15.06
CA PRO A 316 11.80 -16.76 14.49
C PRO A 316 12.47 -17.61 15.58
N ILE A 317 12.89 -18.82 15.19
CA ILE A 317 13.66 -19.75 16.01
C ILE A 317 15.16 -19.46 15.74
N ALA A 318 15.95 -19.42 16.81
CA ALA A 318 17.39 -19.14 16.72
C ALA A 318 18.10 -20.22 15.90
N GLY A 319 19.00 -19.81 15.00
CA GLY A 319 19.78 -20.74 14.16
C GLY A 319 19.02 -21.38 12.99
N GLN A 320 17.69 -21.19 12.89
CA GLN A 320 16.93 -21.67 11.74
C GLN A 320 17.08 -20.70 10.55
N SER A 321 17.36 -21.26 9.37
CA SER A 321 17.37 -20.51 8.11
C SER A 321 15.96 -20.39 7.54
N TYR A 322 15.52 -19.17 7.26
CA TYR A 322 14.23 -18.89 6.65
C TYR A 322 14.42 -18.35 5.23
N PRO A 323 13.72 -18.88 4.22
CA PRO A 323 13.75 -18.28 2.90
C PRO A 323 13.17 -16.86 2.94
N ILE A 324 13.75 -15.97 2.14
CA ILE A 324 13.32 -14.57 2.05
C ILE A 324 12.06 -14.44 1.20
N THR A 325 12.01 -15.21 0.12
CA THR A 325 10.82 -15.34 -0.72
C THR A 325 10.09 -16.62 -0.34
N LEU A 326 8.81 -16.49 -0.02
CA LEU A 326 7.91 -17.61 0.19
C LEU A 326 6.74 -17.47 -0.77
N GLN A 327 6.55 -18.46 -1.64
CA GLN A 327 5.38 -18.56 -2.52
C GLN A 327 4.41 -19.61 -1.97
N GLU A 328 3.15 -19.45 -2.28
CA GLU A 328 2.12 -20.45 -2.03
C GLU A 328 2.46 -21.76 -2.74
N VAL A 329 2.15 -22.89 -2.10
CA VAL A 329 2.34 -24.22 -2.69
C VAL A 329 1.42 -24.35 -3.91
N PRO A 330 1.93 -24.82 -5.07
CA PRO A 330 1.11 -25.03 -6.25
C PRO A 330 0.03 -26.08 -5.97
N LYS A 331 -1.05 -26.06 -6.75
CA LYS A 331 -2.12 -27.05 -6.62
C LYS A 331 -1.58 -28.45 -6.92
N GLU A 332 -2.07 -29.46 -6.20
CA GLU A 332 -1.70 -30.86 -6.45
C GLU A 332 -2.20 -31.36 -7.81
N ARG A 333 -3.36 -30.87 -8.25
CA ARG A 333 -3.98 -31.23 -9.54
C ARG A 333 -3.75 -30.14 -10.57
N ASP A 334 -3.45 -30.57 -11.80
CA ASP A 334 -3.32 -29.69 -12.96
C ASP A 334 -4.67 -28.98 -13.23
N PRO A 335 -4.72 -27.63 -13.17
CA PRO A 335 -5.94 -26.89 -13.46
C PRO A 335 -6.39 -26.95 -14.94
N PHE A 336 -5.51 -27.36 -15.86
CA PHE A 336 -5.81 -27.48 -17.29
C PHE A 336 -6.29 -28.88 -17.68
N LEU A 337 -6.20 -29.85 -16.77
CA LEU A 337 -6.73 -31.18 -16.99
C LEU A 337 -8.25 -31.18 -16.78
N PHE A 338 -9.01 -31.25 -17.87
CA PHE A 338 -10.46 -31.44 -17.83
C PHE A 338 -10.78 -32.90 -17.48
N THR A 339 -10.85 -33.18 -16.19
CA THR A 339 -11.41 -34.44 -15.70
C THR A 339 -12.93 -34.38 -15.79
N GLU A 340 -13.58 -35.49 -16.14
CA GLU A 340 -15.04 -35.64 -16.03
C GLU A 340 -15.40 -35.78 -14.54
N ASP A 341 -15.21 -34.72 -13.77
CA ASP A 341 -15.65 -34.68 -12.38
C ASP A 341 -17.19 -34.62 -12.38
N PRO A 342 -17.89 -35.61 -11.78
CA PRO A 342 -19.33 -35.55 -11.68
C PRO A 342 -19.74 -34.33 -10.84
N MET A 343 -20.80 -33.65 -11.25
CA MET A 343 -21.26 -32.37 -10.65
C MET A 343 -21.42 -32.40 -9.12
N TYR A 344 -21.63 -33.59 -8.53
CA TYR A 344 -21.78 -33.80 -7.08
C TYR A 344 -20.44 -33.74 -6.31
N ASP A 345 -19.29 -34.00 -6.94
CA ASP A 345 -17.98 -34.06 -6.27
C ASP A 345 -17.27 -32.71 -6.16
N HIS A 346 -17.77 -31.66 -6.82
CA HIS A 346 -17.16 -30.31 -6.82
C HIS A 346 -17.07 -29.63 -5.44
N HIS A 347 -17.77 -30.15 -4.41
CA HIS A 347 -17.70 -29.60 -3.06
C HIS A 347 -16.45 -30.04 -2.28
N LEU A 348 -15.75 -31.08 -2.73
CA LEU A 348 -14.61 -31.67 -2.02
C LEU A 348 -13.24 -31.19 -2.52
N SER A 349 -13.17 -30.47 -3.64
CA SER A 349 -11.92 -30.17 -4.37
C SER A 349 -11.45 -28.70 -4.37
N GLN A 350 -12.04 -27.80 -3.56
CA GLN A 350 -11.71 -26.35 -3.56
C GLN A 350 -11.02 -25.81 -2.30
#